data_AF-A0A7L0YD28-F1
#
_entry.id   AF-A0A7L0YD28-F1
#
_cell.length_a   1.000
_cell.length_b   1.000
_cell.length_c   1.000
_cell.angle_alpha   90.00
_cell.angle_beta   90.00
_cell.angle_gamma   90.00
#
_symmetry.space_group_name_H-M   'P 1'
#
loop_
_entity.id
_entity.type
_entity.pdbx_description
1 polymer ?
#
loop_
_entity_poly.entity_id
_entity_poly.type
_entity_poly.pdbx_seq_one_letter_code
_entity_poly.pdbx_strand_id
1 'polypeptide(L)'
;SSPFLFGAREANAQRKPCALANAEGKDVLPKQKYLTSSPNLYFSASEKKPGSAVVQTPVPKTFPSSERGKVAVSKIVDYLRHTTSRESEDSGLEELCNKLDPEHKDISMDLETYHAIMGEWIEDCKRKWEEDVTEQSSSSTEDLESQVPKNISEANTTHVQMNVTSGSLEAFGGDVSKGDMETSDLITCVADLQYNNQKLQEENNKLKLTLEALDETNSKLLADNEHLCQQLKSIQHSVLRAKSLEEELEETRNNLNVSEEKREQILWQNRQLEKENQSLNIKVTSLQEEIIRNSMDTNGLQKKILELSKNAAQLQIQAHIYESTVVNKEASLIQKEQDIKELKLTVVECSSIIETLRAEKNKLLESIQHMQQELISNGLSFPLLYKFNSNPEGMNTLHCELELAESSEIIRTERTSLDETLDREVLLLLQGSEYAGEKFKTIMKNLVSSKAYMV
;
A
#
# COMPACT_ATOMS: atom_id res chain seq x y z
N SER A 1 -35.88 37.32 20.29
CA SER A 1 -35.87 36.66 21.61
C SER A 1 -34.45 36.36 22.00
N SER A 2 -34.04 36.97 23.11
CA SER A 2 -32.72 36.83 23.74
C SER A 2 -32.45 35.43 24.32
N PRO A 3 -31.18 35.14 24.65
CA PRO A 3 -30.60 33.80 24.78
C PRO A 3 -30.53 33.32 26.24
N PHE A 4 -30.13 32.06 26.44
CA PHE A 4 -29.73 31.55 27.77
C PHE A 4 -28.30 31.02 27.80
N LEU A 5 -27.67 31.37 28.92
CA LEU A 5 -26.29 31.32 29.34
C LEU A 5 -25.89 30.01 30.05
N PHE A 6 -24.58 29.97 30.36
CA PHE A 6 -23.82 29.16 31.35
C PHE A 6 -23.17 27.87 30.82
N GLY A 7 -21.89 27.60 31.09
CA GLY A 7 -20.96 28.28 31.99
C GLY A 7 -19.50 27.87 31.81
N ALA A 8 -18.64 28.70 32.39
CA ALA A 8 -17.19 28.56 32.47
C ALA A 8 -16.77 27.52 33.50
N ARG A 9 -15.60 26.88 33.28
CA ARG A 9 -14.73 26.42 34.37
C ARG A 9 -13.27 26.46 33.96
N GLU A 10 -12.55 27.40 34.55
CA GLU A 10 -11.10 27.47 34.60
C GLU A 10 -10.54 26.32 35.46
N ALA A 11 -9.40 25.75 35.04
CA ALA A 11 -8.48 25.07 35.93
C ALA A 11 -7.05 25.45 35.54
N ASN A 12 -6.50 26.34 36.36
CA ASN A 12 -5.14 26.85 36.37
C ASN A 12 -4.22 25.81 37.03
N ALA A 13 -3.11 25.43 36.37
CA ALA A 13 -2.02 24.71 37.01
C ALA A 13 -0.68 25.22 36.47
N GLN A 14 -0.05 26.04 37.29
CA GLN A 14 1.22 26.70 37.11
C GLN A 14 2.27 25.98 37.97
N ARG A 15 3.27 25.30 37.38
CA ARG A 15 4.57 25.05 38.03
C ARG A 15 5.72 25.06 37.02
N LYS A 16 6.79 25.72 37.46
CA LYS A 16 8.00 26.20 36.75
C LYS A 16 9.08 25.11 36.54
N PRO A 17 10.13 25.42 35.75
CA PRO A 17 11.19 24.51 35.30
C PRO A 17 12.52 24.63 36.09
N CYS A 18 13.38 23.61 36.03
CA CYS A 18 14.84 23.60 36.29
C CYS A 18 15.42 22.35 35.58
N ALA A 19 16.35 22.41 34.62
CA ALA A 19 17.75 22.86 34.59
C ALA A 19 18.78 21.82 35.10
N LEU A 20 19.62 21.38 34.16
CA LEU A 20 21.05 21.00 34.23
C LEU A 20 21.52 19.81 35.08
N ALA A 21 22.18 18.85 34.40
CA ALA A 21 23.52 18.39 34.77
C ALA A 21 24.25 17.76 33.56
N ASN A 22 25.44 18.30 33.28
CA ASN A 22 26.48 17.80 32.38
C ASN A 22 27.30 16.68 33.05
N ALA A 23 27.88 15.79 32.24
CA ALA A 23 29.29 15.34 32.28
C ALA A 23 29.42 14.15 31.28
N GLU A 24 30.24 14.08 30.24
CA GLU A 24 31.65 14.45 29.96
C GLU A 24 32.44 13.16 29.65
N GLY A 25 33.13 13.17 28.51
CA GLY A 25 34.28 12.30 28.19
C GLY A 25 34.03 11.21 27.13
N LYS A 26 34.87 11.00 26.10
CA LYS A 26 36.15 11.60 25.71
C LYS A 26 36.41 11.25 24.23
N ASP A 27 37.20 12.12 23.61
CA ASP A 27 37.89 12.00 22.32
C ASP A 27 38.58 10.65 22.08
N VAL A 28 38.71 10.24 20.81
CA VAL A 28 39.99 10.13 20.08
C VAL A 28 39.71 9.74 18.61
N LEU A 29 40.05 10.64 17.70
CA LEU A 29 40.47 10.39 16.31
C LEU A 29 41.99 10.67 16.30
N PRO A 30 42.81 10.06 15.42
CA PRO A 30 43.04 10.74 14.13
C PRO A 30 43.53 9.90 12.91
N LYS A 31 43.25 10.46 11.72
CA LYS A 31 44.11 10.56 10.49
C LYS A 31 44.35 9.27 9.66
N GLN A 32 44.56 9.29 8.33
CA GLN A 32 44.37 10.22 7.20
C GLN A 32 44.81 9.48 5.91
N LYS A 33 44.12 9.76 4.77
CA LYS A 33 44.63 9.83 3.36
C LYS A 33 45.05 8.49 2.71
N TYR A 34 44.69 8.16 1.46
CA TYR A 34 44.95 8.87 0.19
C TYR A 34 43.85 8.71 -0.88
N LEU A 35 43.83 9.67 -1.80
CA LEU A 35 43.17 9.69 -3.13
C LEU A 35 43.70 8.53 -4.02
N THR A 36 43.10 8.07 -5.14
CA THR A 36 42.69 8.79 -6.36
C THR A 36 41.86 7.89 -7.32
N SER A 37 41.15 8.55 -8.25
CA SER A 37 40.90 8.19 -9.67
C SER A 37 39.90 7.08 -10.08
N SER A 38 38.82 7.50 -10.75
CA SER A 38 38.10 6.75 -11.81
C SER A 38 38.91 6.80 -13.14
N PRO A 39 38.59 5.96 -14.17
CA PRO A 39 37.52 6.29 -15.13
C PRO A 39 36.73 5.10 -15.75
N ASN A 40 35.67 5.48 -16.48
CA ASN A 40 34.67 4.70 -17.25
C ASN A 40 35.17 3.58 -18.20
N LEU A 41 34.37 2.51 -18.41
CA LEU A 41 33.51 2.25 -19.62
C LEU A 41 32.94 0.81 -19.72
N TYR A 42 31.61 0.73 -19.91
CA TYR A 42 30.78 -0.12 -20.80
C TYR A 42 30.64 -1.67 -20.69
N PHE A 43 29.35 -2.06 -20.61
CA PHE A 43 28.61 -3.19 -21.24
C PHE A 43 29.01 -4.66 -20.99
N SER A 44 28.11 -5.44 -20.38
CA SER A 44 27.25 -6.42 -21.10
C SER A 44 26.35 -7.22 -20.15
N ALA A 45 25.26 -7.73 -20.71
CA ALA A 45 24.10 -8.33 -20.07
C ALA A 45 24.29 -9.78 -19.56
N SER A 46 23.26 -10.19 -18.80
CA SER A 46 22.69 -11.55 -18.73
C SER A 46 22.94 -12.39 -17.47
N GLU A 47 21.93 -13.21 -17.18
CA GLU A 47 21.82 -14.33 -16.22
C GLU A 47 21.35 -13.96 -14.79
N LYS A 48 20.06 -14.15 -14.48
CA LYS A 48 19.39 -15.39 -14.01
C LYS A 48 19.87 -15.87 -12.62
N LYS A 49 19.01 -15.59 -11.61
CA LYS A 49 18.58 -16.32 -10.36
C LYS A 49 19.48 -17.45 -9.78
N PRO A 50 19.39 -17.78 -8.46
CA PRO A 50 18.20 -17.70 -7.60
C PRO A 50 18.42 -17.18 -6.16
N GLY A 51 17.30 -16.90 -5.48
CA GLY A 51 17.24 -16.48 -4.08
C GLY A 51 17.28 -17.65 -3.10
N SER A 52 17.79 -17.35 -1.90
CA SER A 52 17.68 -18.17 -0.70
C SER A 52 16.47 -17.73 0.13
N ALA A 53 15.67 -18.71 0.53
CA ALA A 53 14.43 -18.55 1.28
C ALA A 53 14.67 -18.30 2.77
N VAL A 54 13.89 -17.40 3.38
CA VAL A 54 13.46 -17.51 4.79
C VAL A 54 12.01 -17.05 4.90
N VAL A 55 11.15 -18.06 5.05
CA VAL A 55 9.87 -18.16 5.77
C VAL A 55 9.16 -16.87 6.19
N GLN A 56 8.01 -16.59 5.55
CA GLN A 56 6.83 -16.02 6.20
C GLN A 56 5.56 -16.72 5.69
N THR A 57 4.71 -17.11 6.63
CA THR A 57 3.36 -17.70 6.55
C THR A 57 2.46 -17.15 5.42
N PRO A 58 1.71 -17.99 4.68
CA PRO A 58 0.75 -17.51 3.70
C PRO A 58 -0.63 -17.25 4.34
N VAL A 59 -0.97 -15.97 4.45
CA VAL A 59 -2.35 -15.47 4.33
C VAL A 59 -2.88 -15.86 2.93
N PRO A 60 -4.17 -16.21 2.74
CA PRO A 60 -4.68 -16.61 1.44
C PRO A 60 -4.58 -15.44 0.47
N LYS A 61 -3.60 -15.49 -0.44
CA LYS A 61 -3.47 -14.52 -1.53
C LYS A 61 -4.38 -14.97 -2.67
N THR A 62 -5.31 -14.07 -2.95
CA THR A 62 -6.06 -13.94 -4.20
C THR A 62 -5.25 -14.35 -5.43
N PHE A 63 -5.89 -15.17 -6.26
CA PHE A 63 -5.39 -15.74 -7.51
C PHE A 63 -4.77 -14.67 -8.42
N PRO A 64 -3.55 -14.89 -8.97
CA PRO A 64 -3.11 -14.18 -10.15
C PRO A 64 -3.77 -14.84 -11.37
N SER A 65 -4.72 -14.13 -11.96
CA SER A 65 -5.32 -14.44 -13.24
C SER A 65 -4.27 -14.33 -14.37
N SER A 66 -3.70 -15.45 -14.81
CA SER A 66 -3.27 -15.66 -16.20
C SER A 66 -2.74 -17.09 -16.44
N GLU A 67 -3.63 -18.07 -16.45
CA GLU A 67 -3.66 -19.17 -17.43
C GLU A 67 -5.10 -19.66 -17.44
N ARG A 68 -5.86 -19.22 -18.44
CA ARG A 68 -7.31 -19.37 -18.49
C ARG A 68 -7.66 -20.83 -18.78
N GLY A 69 -7.83 -21.61 -17.71
CA GLY A 69 -8.67 -22.81 -17.72
C GLY A 69 -8.01 -24.15 -17.45
N LYS A 70 -6.75 -24.24 -16.99
CA LYS A 70 -6.10 -25.53 -16.67
C LYS A 70 -5.48 -25.55 -15.27
N VAL A 71 -5.68 -26.62 -14.51
CA VAL A 71 -5.19 -26.82 -13.13
C VAL A 71 -4.49 -28.18 -13.04
N ALA A 72 -3.32 -28.22 -12.41
CA ALA A 72 -2.58 -29.46 -12.17
C ALA A 72 -3.34 -30.41 -11.23
N VAL A 73 -3.30 -31.72 -11.52
CA VAL A 73 -4.02 -32.75 -10.75
C VAL A 73 -3.58 -32.76 -9.29
N SER A 74 -2.30 -32.56 -9.00
CA SER A 74 -1.75 -32.44 -7.64
C SER A 74 -2.48 -31.39 -6.80
N LYS A 75 -2.73 -30.21 -7.37
CA LYS A 75 -3.45 -29.11 -6.69
C LYS A 75 -4.93 -29.40 -6.47
N ILE A 76 -5.55 -30.12 -7.40
CA ILE A 76 -6.95 -30.55 -7.28
C ILE A 76 -7.08 -31.56 -6.14
N VAL A 77 -6.20 -32.56 -6.11
CA VAL A 77 -6.16 -33.61 -5.08
C VAL A 77 -5.84 -33.01 -3.71
N ASP A 78 -4.88 -32.10 -3.62
CA ASP A 78 -4.55 -31.40 -2.36
C ASP A 78 -5.74 -30.59 -1.84
N TYR A 79 -6.46 -29.88 -2.73
CA TYR A 79 -7.66 -29.14 -2.37
C TYR A 79 -8.78 -30.07 -1.87
N LEU A 80 -9.00 -31.20 -2.55
CA LEU A 80 -9.99 -32.21 -2.13
C LEU A 80 -9.62 -32.83 -0.78
N ARG A 81 -8.35 -33.12 -0.55
CA ARG A 81 -7.84 -33.64 0.73
C ARG A 81 -8.12 -32.65 1.87
N HIS A 82 -7.87 -31.36 1.63
CA HIS A 82 -8.10 -30.32 2.63
C HIS A 82 -9.58 -30.00 2.89
N THR A 83 -10.45 -30.16 1.89
CA THR A 83 -11.88 -29.83 2.02
C THR A 83 -12.73 -30.98 2.52
N THR A 84 -12.31 -32.23 2.31
CA THR A 84 -13.06 -33.42 2.71
C THR A 84 -12.58 -34.06 4.02
N SER A 85 -11.53 -33.51 4.66
CA SER A 85 -10.91 -34.07 5.89
C SER A 85 -10.61 -35.58 5.79
N ARG A 86 -10.29 -36.07 4.59
CA ARG A 86 -9.89 -37.45 4.34
C ARG A 86 -8.36 -37.56 4.48
N GLU A 87 -7.91 -38.27 5.51
CA GLU A 87 -6.49 -38.51 5.78
C GLU A 87 -5.88 -39.45 4.70
N SER A 88 -4.55 -39.58 4.69
CA SER A 88 -3.77 -40.22 3.63
C SER A 88 -4.07 -41.70 3.34
N GLU A 89 -4.94 -42.35 4.10
CA GLU A 89 -5.33 -43.76 3.94
C GLU A 89 -6.71 -43.95 3.29
N ASP A 90 -7.30 -42.89 2.75
CA ASP A 90 -8.58 -42.97 2.06
C ASP A 90 -8.44 -43.56 0.65
N SER A 91 -8.84 -44.83 0.51
CA SER A 91 -8.80 -45.59 -0.76
C SER A 91 -9.61 -44.94 -1.88
N GLY A 92 -10.64 -44.14 -1.56
CA GLY A 92 -11.47 -43.46 -2.57
C GLY A 92 -10.77 -42.28 -3.23
N LEU A 93 -9.98 -41.51 -2.48
CA LEU A 93 -9.25 -40.36 -3.01
C LEU A 93 -8.06 -40.81 -3.88
N GLU A 94 -7.43 -41.93 -3.53
CA GLU A 94 -6.36 -42.54 -4.34
C GLU A 94 -6.91 -43.11 -5.66
N GLU A 95 -8.08 -43.74 -5.65
CA GLU A 95 -8.78 -44.19 -6.87
C GLU A 95 -9.11 -43.01 -7.79
N LEU A 96 -9.56 -41.88 -7.22
CA LEU A 96 -9.79 -40.66 -7.99
C LEU A 96 -8.48 -40.09 -8.57
N CYS A 97 -7.40 -40.08 -7.79
CA CYS A 97 -6.07 -39.65 -8.27
C CYS A 97 -5.62 -40.46 -9.49
N ASN A 98 -5.76 -41.80 -9.43
CA ASN A 98 -5.43 -42.71 -10.53
C ASN A 98 -6.29 -42.48 -11.78
N LYS A 99 -7.55 -42.06 -11.62
CA LYS A 99 -8.42 -41.70 -12.75
C LYS A 99 -8.09 -40.34 -13.36
N LEU A 100 -7.68 -39.38 -12.54
CA LEU A 100 -7.31 -38.03 -13.01
C LEU A 100 -5.93 -38.01 -13.69
N ASP A 101 -5.00 -38.86 -13.23
CA ASP A 101 -3.65 -38.94 -13.79
C ASP A 101 -3.09 -40.39 -13.74
N PRO A 102 -3.47 -41.24 -14.72
CA PRO A 102 -3.06 -42.64 -14.75
C PRO A 102 -1.54 -42.86 -14.91
N GLU A 103 -0.81 -41.85 -15.38
CA GLU A 103 0.64 -41.91 -15.58
C GLU A 103 1.43 -41.19 -14.46
N HIS A 104 0.75 -40.60 -13.47
CA HIS A 104 1.32 -39.79 -12.39
C HIS A 104 2.30 -38.71 -12.89
N LYS A 105 1.96 -38.05 -14.00
CA LYS A 105 2.80 -37.00 -14.63
C LYS A 105 2.39 -35.57 -14.25
N ASP A 106 1.43 -35.42 -13.34
CA ASP A 106 0.81 -34.17 -12.90
C ASP A 106 0.30 -33.31 -14.07
N ILE A 107 -0.56 -33.90 -14.88
CA ILE A 107 -1.08 -33.27 -16.09
C ILE A 107 -1.97 -32.07 -15.71
N SER A 108 -1.80 -30.94 -16.40
CA SER A 108 -2.69 -29.79 -16.26
C SER A 108 -4.01 -30.06 -16.97
N MET A 109 -5.11 -30.11 -16.22
CA MET A 109 -6.43 -30.51 -16.71
C MET A 109 -7.38 -29.31 -16.77
N ASP A 110 -8.21 -29.25 -17.80
CA ASP A 110 -9.26 -28.22 -17.91
C ASP A 110 -10.53 -28.57 -17.13
N LEU A 111 -11.40 -27.57 -16.95
CA LEU A 111 -12.62 -27.71 -16.16
C LEU A 111 -13.60 -28.73 -16.75
N GLU A 112 -13.67 -28.83 -18.09
CA GLU A 112 -14.58 -29.74 -18.78
C GLU A 112 -14.13 -31.19 -18.61
N THR A 113 -12.83 -31.45 -18.76
CA THR A 113 -12.21 -32.75 -18.52
C THR A 113 -12.34 -33.14 -17.04
N TYR A 114 -12.14 -32.20 -16.11
CA TYR A 114 -12.36 -32.43 -14.68
C TYR A 114 -13.80 -32.84 -14.39
N HIS A 115 -14.79 -32.13 -14.94
CA HIS A 115 -16.21 -32.47 -14.76
C HIS A 115 -16.57 -33.83 -15.36
N ALA A 116 -16.01 -34.18 -16.52
CA ALA A 116 -16.23 -35.49 -17.14
C ALA A 116 -15.73 -36.63 -16.26
N ILE A 117 -14.48 -36.54 -15.77
CA ILE A 117 -13.87 -37.58 -14.93
C ILE A 117 -14.52 -37.64 -13.55
N MET A 118 -14.83 -36.49 -12.93
CA MET A 118 -15.56 -36.45 -11.67
C MET A 118 -16.98 -37.01 -11.80
N GLY A 119 -17.66 -36.73 -12.93
CA GLY A 119 -18.97 -37.29 -13.23
C GLY A 119 -18.93 -38.81 -13.33
N GLU A 120 -17.96 -39.35 -14.08
CA GLU A 120 -17.74 -40.80 -14.19
C GLU A 120 -17.39 -41.44 -12.85
N TRP A 121 -16.55 -40.80 -12.04
CA TRP A 121 -16.18 -41.31 -10.71
C TRP A 121 -17.36 -41.30 -9.73
N ILE A 122 -18.20 -40.26 -9.74
CA ILE A 122 -19.43 -40.21 -8.93
C ILE A 122 -20.39 -41.31 -9.37
N GLU A 123 -20.49 -41.57 -10.66
CA GLU A 123 -21.35 -42.63 -11.19
C GLU A 123 -20.82 -44.02 -10.83
N ASP A 124 -19.50 -44.25 -10.86
CA ASP A 124 -18.87 -45.47 -10.35
C ASP A 124 -19.08 -45.65 -8.85
N CYS A 125 -18.98 -44.58 -8.05
CA CYS A 125 -19.30 -44.63 -6.62
C CYS A 125 -20.76 -45.03 -6.37
N LYS A 126 -21.70 -44.53 -7.20
CA LYS A 126 -23.12 -44.93 -7.13
C LYS A 126 -23.32 -46.40 -7.51
N ARG A 127 -22.66 -46.87 -8.58
CA ARG A 127 -22.71 -48.28 -8.99
C ARG A 127 -22.17 -49.22 -7.92
N LYS A 128 -21.01 -48.91 -7.33
CA LYS A 128 -20.45 -49.71 -6.21
C LYS A 128 -21.40 -49.78 -5.02
N TRP A 129 -22.08 -48.68 -4.69
CA TRP A 129 -23.06 -48.67 -3.60
C TRP A 129 -24.30 -49.52 -3.91
N GLU A 130 -24.77 -49.54 -5.16
CA GLU A 130 -25.90 -50.39 -5.58
C GLU A 130 -25.53 -51.88 -5.63
N GLU A 131 -24.29 -52.20 -6.01
CA GLU A 131 -23.79 -53.58 -6.06
C GLU A 131 -23.58 -54.18 -4.65
N ASP A 132 -23.05 -53.40 -3.69
CA ASP A 132 -22.92 -53.81 -2.28
C ASP A 132 -24.29 -54.05 -1.60
N VAL A 133 -25.31 -53.26 -1.95
CA VAL A 133 -26.70 -53.42 -1.44
C VAL A 133 -27.37 -54.67 -2.04
N THR A 134 -26.97 -55.06 -3.25
CA THR A 134 -27.53 -56.23 -3.93
C THR A 134 -26.86 -57.54 -3.50
N GLU A 135 -25.56 -57.53 -3.18
CA GLU A 135 -24.85 -58.71 -2.67
C GLU A 135 -25.14 -59.00 -1.17
N GLN A 136 -25.45 -57.98 -0.35
CA GLN A 136 -25.90 -58.18 1.04
C GLN A 136 -27.39 -58.58 1.17
N SER A 137 -28.19 -58.46 0.11
CA SER A 137 -29.62 -58.79 0.10
C SER A 137 -29.94 -60.27 -0.17
N SER A 138 -28.94 -61.17 -0.15
CA SER A 138 -29.15 -62.63 -0.22
C SER A 138 -29.11 -63.32 1.15
N SER A 139 -28.98 -62.57 2.25
CA SER A 139 -29.15 -63.13 3.60
C SER A 139 -30.03 -62.25 4.46
N SER A 140 -31.02 -62.89 5.09
CA SER A 140 -31.86 -62.42 6.20
C SER A 140 -33.13 -61.62 5.86
N THR A 141 -34.23 -62.38 5.87
CA THR A 141 -35.45 -62.13 6.66
C THR A 141 -36.35 -60.95 6.28
N GLU A 142 -37.40 -61.30 5.55
CA GLU A 142 -38.81 -60.96 5.83
C GLU A 142 -39.05 -60.25 7.17
N ASP A 143 -39.59 -59.03 7.17
CA ASP A 143 -40.86 -58.68 7.85
C ASP A 143 -41.23 -57.20 7.66
N LEU A 144 -42.53 -56.94 7.41
CA LEU A 144 -43.30 -55.70 7.64
C LEU A 144 -42.84 -54.42 6.88
N GLU A 145 -43.67 -53.65 6.17
CA GLU A 145 -45.01 -53.22 6.53
C GLU A 145 -45.70 -52.57 5.30
N SER A 146 -46.72 -53.24 4.76
CA SER A 146 -47.69 -52.66 3.82
C SER A 146 -48.97 -52.34 4.59
N GLN A 147 -49.21 -51.08 4.95
CA GLN A 147 -50.50 -50.62 5.47
C GLN A 147 -51.34 -49.97 4.36
N VAL A 148 -52.19 -50.79 3.74
CA VAL A 148 -53.39 -50.36 3.03
C VAL A 148 -54.56 -50.54 3.98
N PRO A 149 -55.32 -49.48 4.36
CA PRO A 149 -56.56 -49.67 5.09
C PRO A 149 -57.66 -50.11 4.14
N LYS A 150 -57.86 -51.43 4.10
CA LYS A 150 -59.05 -52.10 3.61
C LYS A 150 -60.15 -51.88 4.67
N ASN A 151 -61.08 -50.94 4.45
CA ASN A 151 -62.29 -50.87 5.25
C ASN A 151 -63.47 -51.41 4.45
N ILE A 152 -63.84 -52.61 4.87
CA ILE A 152 -65.12 -53.25 4.70
C ILE A 152 -66.19 -52.31 5.27
N SER A 153 -67.20 -52.00 4.46
CA SER A 153 -68.54 -51.76 4.96
C SER A 153 -69.50 -52.49 4.04
N GLU A 154 -69.48 -53.81 4.18
CA GLU A 154 -70.68 -54.63 4.06
C GLU A 154 -71.64 -54.16 5.15
N ALA A 155 -72.55 -53.28 4.77
CA ALA A 155 -73.73 -52.96 5.55
C ALA A 155 -74.94 -53.34 4.71
N ASN A 156 -75.30 -54.62 4.85
CA ASN A 156 -76.67 -55.09 4.89
C ASN A 156 -77.54 -54.65 3.71
N THR A 157 -77.31 -55.29 2.57
CA THR A 157 -78.44 -55.89 1.84
C THR A 157 -79.24 -56.72 2.85
N THR A 158 -80.24 -56.11 3.46
CA THR A 158 -81.40 -56.82 4.03
C THR A 158 -82.17 -57.44 2.88
N HIS A 159 -81.54 -58.43 2.24
CA HIS A 159 -82.25 -59.55 1.68
C HIS A 159 -82.96 -60.16 2.88
N VAL A 160 -84.22 -59.77 3.09
CA VAL A 160 -85.10 -60.51 3.97
C VAL A 160 -85.23 -61.88 3.33
N GLN A 161 -84.32 -62.78 3.71
CA GLN A 161 -84.49 -64.20 3.62
C GLN A 161 -85.70 -64.53 4.49
N MET A 162 -86.89 -64.33 3.95
CA MET A 162 -88.08 -64.94 4.49
C MET A 162 -87.91 -66.43 4.24
N ASN A 163 -87.53 -67.14 5.29
CA ASN A 163 -87.67 -68.59 5.35
C ASN A 163 -89.13 -68.91 5.06
N VAL A 164 -89.39 -69.40 3.86
CA VAL A 164 -90.63 -70.04 3.47
C VAL A 164 -90.76 -71.28 4.34
N THR A 165 -91.36 -71.13 5.50
CA THR A 165 -91.86 -72.25 6.28
C THR A 165 -93.20 -72.60 5.65
N SER A 166 -93.17 -73.53 4.70
CA SER A 166 -94.36 -74.26 4.26
C SER A 166 -94.91 -75.05 5.45
N GLY A 167 -95.77 -74.40 6.25
CA GLY A 167 -96.48 -74.99 7.37
C GLY A 167 -97.94 -75.23 6.98
N SER A 168 -98.30 -76.50 6.80
CA SER A 168 -99.66 -77.07 6.87
C SER A 168 -100.81 -76.26 6.27
N LEU A 169 -101.01 -76.47 4.97
CA LEU A 169 -102.32 -76.38 4.33
C LEU A 169 -103.07 -77.70 4.60
N GLU A 170 -103.65 -77.88 5.78
CA GLU A 170 -104.69 -78.88 6.01
C GLU A 170 -105.72 -78.37 7.04
N ALA A 171 -106.98 -78.73 6.80
CA ALA A 171 -108.14 -78.55 7.64
C ALA A 171 -108.69 -77.11 7.77
N PHE A 172 -109.59 -76.76 6.85
CA PHE A 172 -111.01 -76.60 7.16
C PHE A 172 -111.81 -76.78 5.86
N GLY A 173 -111.95 -78.03 5.43
CA GLY A 173 -113.16 -78.47 4.74
C GLY A 173 -114.27 -78.53 5.79
N GLY A 174 -114.86 -77.38 6.09
CA GLY A 174 -115.95 -77.24 7.05
C GLY A 174 -117.24 -76.96 6.29
N ASP A 175 -118.05 -78.00 6.18
CA ASP A 175 -119.47 -78.07 5.81
C ASP A 175 -120.06 -76.93 4.98
N VAL A 176 -120.41 -77.27 3.73
CA VAL A 176 -121.44 -76.55 2.98
C VAL A 176 -122.69 -76.51 3.85
N SER A 177 -122.94 -75.37 4.50
CA SER A 177 -124.18 -75.10 5.19
C SER A 177 -125.31 -75.24 4.17
N LYS A 178 -125.95 -76.40 4.21
CA LYS A 178 -127.19 -76.73 3.52
C LYS A 178 -128.35 -76.07 4.29
N GLY A 179 -128.26 -74.77 4.50
CA GLY A 179 -129.40 -73.89 4.65
C GLY A 179 -129.60 -73.22 3.30
N ASP A 180 -130.84 -72.96 2.90
CA ASP A 180 -131.17 -72.22 1.67
C ASP A 180 -130.40 -70.89 1.61
N MET A 181 -129.20 -70.93 1.04
CA MET A 181 -128.50 -69.75 0.56
C MET A 181 -129.22 -69.42 -0.74
N GLU A 182 -130.24 -68.56 -0.64
CA GLU A 182 -130.95 -68.06 -1.81
C GLU A 182 -129.91 -67.55 -2.80
N THR A 183 -130.10 -67.85 -4.10
CA THR A 183 -129.18 -67.45 -5.19
C THR A 183 -128.71 -65.98 -5.07
N SER A 184 -129.54 -65.12 -4.47
CA SER A 184 -129.29 -63.74 -4.06
C SER A 184 -128.08 -63.52 -3.13
N ASP A 185 -127.86 -64.37 -2.11
CA ASP A 185 -126.76 -64.21 -1.15
C ASP A 185 -125.41 -64.59 -1.77
N LEU A 186 -125.38 -65.62 -2.62
CA LEU A 186 -124.19 -66.00 -3.39
C LEU A 186 -123.84 -64.94 -4.43
N ILE A 187 -124.83 -64.36 -5.12
CA ILE A 187 -124.63 -63.25 -6.05
C ILE A 187 -124.05 -62.04 -5.32
N THR A 188 -124.53 -61.73 -4.11
CA THR A 188 -124.01 -60.63 -3.28
C THR A 188 -122.54 -60.88 -2.87
N CYS A 189 -122.22 -62.08 -2.39
CA CYS A 189 -120.84 -62.43 -2.03
C CYS A 189 -119.88 -62.37 -3.23
N VAL A 190 -120.32 -62.84 -4.40
CA VAL A 190 -119.54 -62.75 -5.64
C VAL A 190 -119.33 -61.29 -6.05
N ALA A 191 -120.35 -60.43 -5.95
CA ALA A 191 -120.24 -59.00 -6.25
C ALA A 191 -119.25 -58.30 -5.30
N ASP A 192 -119.29 -58.59 -4.00
CA ASP A 192 -118.35 -58.03 -3.02
C ASP A 192 -116.92 -58.50 -3.27
N LEU A 193 -116.71 -59.78 -3.60
CA LEU A 193 -115.39 -60.30 -3.97
C LEU A 193 -114.86 -59.67 -5.26
N GLN A 194 -115.70 -59.49 -6.27
CA GLN A 194 -115.34 -58.80 -7.52
C GLN A 194 -114.96 -57.35 -7.25
N TYR A 195 -115.74 -56.64 -6.43
CA TYR A 195 -115.42 -55.28 -6.02
C TYR A 195 -114.10 -55.21 -5.23
N ASN A 196 -113.90 -56.12 -4.27
CA ASN A 196 -112.66 -56.19 -3.50
C ASN A 196 -111.45 -56.53 -4.38
N ASN A 197 -111.60 -57.42 -5.37
CA ASN A 197 -110.54 -57.75 -6.31
C ASN A 197 -110.17 -56.55 -7.20
N GLN A 198 -111.18 -55.84 -7.73
CA GLN A 198 -110.96 -54.61 -8.49
C GLN A 198 -110.24 -53.55 -7.65
N LYS A 199 -110.67 -53.34 -6.40
CA LYS A 199 -110.03 -52.41 -5.47
C LYS A 199 -108.58 -52.81 -5.17
N LEU A 200 -108.30 -54.11 -4.96
CA LEU A 200 -106.93 -54.61 -4.79
C LEU A 200 -106.08 -54.42 -6.06
N GLN A 201 -106.66 -54.54 -7.25
CA GLN A 201 -105.97 -54.30 -8.51
C GLN A 201 -105.64 -52.82 -8.69
N GLU A 202 -106.56 -51.91 -8.35
CA GLU A 202 -106.33 -50.47 -8.33
C GLU A 202 -105.22 -50.07 -7.35
N GLU A 203 -105.25 -50.61 -6.13
CA GLU A 203 -104.19 -50.37 -5.15
C GLU A 203 -102.84 -50.98 -5.58
N ASN A 204 -102.83 -52.17 -6.21
CA ASN A 204 -101.60 -52.75 -6.78
C ASN A 204 -101.03 -51.88 -7.91
N ASN A 205 -101.88 -51.35 -8.79
CA ASN A 205 -101.44 -50.44 -9.85
C ASN A 205 -100.88 -49.13 -9.26
N LYS A 206 -101.52 -48.60 -8.22
CA LYS A 206 -101.04 -47.42 -7.50
C LYS A 206 -99.69 -47.67 -6.83
N LEU A 207 -99.54 -48.80 -6.14
CA LEU A 207 -98.27 -49.21 -5.54
C LEU A 207 -97.17 -49.35 -6.59
N LYS A 208 -97.48 -49.95 -7.74
CA LYS A 208 -96.54 -50.07 -8.86
C LYS A 208 -96.08 -48.70 -9.38
N LEU A 209 -97.00 -47.76 -9.60
CA LEU A 209 -96.65 -46.40 -10.02
C LEU A 209 -95.81 -45.68 -8.96
N THR A 210 -96.12 -45.85 -7.67
CA THR A 210 -95.29 -45.27 -6.60
C THR A 210 -93.91 -45.89 -6.52
N LEU A 211 -93.80 -47.19 -6.81
CA LEU A 211 -92.53 -47.90 -6.85
C LEU A 211 -91.68 -47.46 -8.05
N GLU A 212 -92.28 -47.34 -9.24
CA GLU A 212 -91.59 -46.80 -10.43
C GLU A 212 -91.13 -45.36 -10.21
N ALA A 213 -91.96 -44.51 -9.59
CA ALA A 213 -91.57 -43.14 -9.22
C ALA A 213 -90.42 -43.14 -8.19
N LEU A 214 -90.44 -44.06 -7.23
CA LEU A 214 -89.37 -44.21 -6.25
C LEU A 214 -88.06 -44.67 -6.91
N ASP A 215 -88.13 -45.65 -7.81
CA ASP A 215 -86.98 -46.17 -8.55
C ASP A 215 -86.32 -45.09 -9.43
N GLU A 216 -87.12 -44.25 -10.10
CA GLU A 216 -86.62 -43.11 -10.86
C GLU A 216 -85.92 -42.09 -9.94
N THR A 217 -86.54 -41.76 -8.80
CA THR A 217 -85.91 -40.84 -7.84
C THR A 217 -84.62 -41.40 -7.24
N ASN A 218 -84.56 -42.70 -6.97
CA ASN A 218 -83.38 -43.37 -6.46
C ASN A 218 -82.25 -43.41 -7.50
N SER A 219 -82.58 -43.70 -8.77
CA SER A 219 -81.62 -43.65 -9.88
C SER A 219 -81.03 -42.26 -10.06
N LYS A 220 -81.86 -41.21 -9.93
CA LYS A 220 -81.39 -39.82 -9.95
C LYS A 220 -80.47 -39.49 -8.77
N LEU A 221 -80.82 -39.91 -7.55
CA LEU A 221 -79.97 -39.70 -6.37
C LEU A 221 -78.63 -40.42 -6.49
N LEU A 222 -78.59 -41.61 -7.09
CA LEU A 222 -77.36 -42.34 -7.34
C LEU A 222 -76.45 -41.59 -8.33
N ALA A 223 -77.01 -41.05 -9.42
CA ALA A 223 -76.27 -40.21 -10.37
C ALA A 223 -75.74 -38.92 -9.72
N ASP A 224 -76.56 -38.26 -8.89
CA ASP A 224 -76.12 -37.07 -8.13
C ASP A 224 -74.98 -37.41 -7.14
N ASN A 225 -75.05 -38.58 -6.49
CA ASN A 225 -74.00 -39.06 -5.59
C ASN A 225 -72.69 -39.35 -6.34
N GLU A 226 -72.76 -39.99 -7.51
CA GLU A 226 -71.58 -40.22 -8.34
C GLU A 226 -70.95 -38.90 -8.80
N HIS A 227 -71.76 -37.94 -9.24
CA HIS A 227 -71.30 -36.61 -9.63
C HIS A 227 -70.64 -35.86 -8.46
N LEU A 228 -71.20 -35.93 -7.25
CA LEU A 228 -70.59 -35.37 -6.05
C LEU A 228 -69.27 -36.06 -5.71
N CYS A 229 -69.17 -37.38 -5.86
CA CYS A 229 -67.92 -38.11 -5.66
C CYS A 229 -66.84 -37.68 -6.66
N GLN A 230 -67.19 -37.48 -7.93
CA GLN A 230 -66.27 -36.98 -8.96
C GLN A 230 -65.81 -35.54 -8.65
N GLN A 231 -66.74 -34.67 -8.24
CA GLN A 231 -66.41 -33.31 -7.80
C GLN A 231 -65.46 -33.33 -6.59
N LEU A 232 -65.72 -34.17 -5.59
CA LEU A 232 -64.86 -34.30 -4.41
C LEU A 232 -63.45 -34.75 -4.79
N LYS A 233 -63.30 -35.71 -5.72
CA LYS A 233 -61.99 -36.12 -6.25
C LYS A 233 -61.28 -34.98 -6.98
N SER A 234 -62.00 -34.20 -7.80
CA SER A 234 -61.42 -33.04 -8.49
C SER A 234 -60.97 -31.95 -7.51
N ILE A 235 -61.77 -31.68 -6.46
CA ILE A 235 -61.42 -30.73 -5.40
C ILE A 235 -60.21 -31.25 -4.62
N GLN A 236 -60.16 -32.53 -4.29
CA GLN A 236 -59.01 -33.13 -3.61
C GLN A 236 -57.73 -32.98 -4.44
N HIS A 237 -57.80 -33.24 -5.74
CA HIS A 237 -56.67 -33.04 -6.65
C HIS A 237 -56.23 -31.57 -6.74
N SER A 238 -57.18 -30.62 -6.82
CA SER A 238 -56.83 -29.19 -6.84
C SER A 238 -56.21 -28.71 -5.53
N VAL A 239 -56.68 -29.23 -4.39
CA VAL A 239 -56.09 -28.95 -3.06
C VAL A 239 -54.66 -29.45 -2.96
N LEU A 240 -54.37 -30.67 -3.44
CA LEU A 240 -53.00 -31.19 -3.45
C LEU A 240 -52.08 -30.34 -4.33
N ARG A 241 -52.56 -29.93 -5.50
CA ARG A 241 -51.82 -29.03 -6.39
C ARG A 241 -51.57 -27.66 -5.73
N ALA A 242 -52.54 -27.11 -5.01
CA ALA A 242 -52.38 -25.85 -4.30
C ALA A 242 -51.32 -25.94 -3.19
N LYS A 243 -51.27 -27.06 -2.45
CA LYS A 243 -50.23 -27.31 -1.42
C LYS A 243 -48.82 -27.38 -2.02
N SER A 244 -48.66 -28.09 -3.13
CA SER A 244 -47.37 -28.15 -3.84
C SER A 244 -46.90 -26.76 -4.30
N LEU A 245 -47.82 -25.93 -4.81
CA LEU A 245 -47.49 -24.55 -5.21
C LEU A 245 -47.16 -23.66 -4.00
N GLU A 246 -47.81 -23.89 -2.86
CA GLU A 246 -47.49 -23.18 -1.60
C GLU A 246 -46.07 -23.51 -1.12
N GLU A 247 -45.66 -24.78 -1.20
CA GLU A 247 -44.29 -25.21 -0.89
C GLU A 247 -43.26 -24.59 -1.85
N GLU A 248 -43.52 -24.58 -3.16
CA GLU A 248 -42.67 -23.91 -4.16
C GLU A 248 -42.56 -22.39 -3.91
N LEU A 249 -43.66 -21.74 -3.50
CA LEU A 249 -43.66 -20.32 -3.16
C LEU A 249 -42.83 -20.04 -1.90
N GLU A 250 -42.91 -20.91 -0.89
CA GLU A 250 -42.12 -20.73 0.32
C GLU A 250 -40.62 -21.01 0.06
N GLU A 251 -40.28 -21.99 -0.78
CA GLU A 251 -38.90 -22.22 -1.22
C GLU A 251 -38.33 -21.01 -1.98
N THR A 252 -39.07 -20.49 -2.96
CA THR A 252 -38.64 -19.30 -3.71
C THR A 252 -38.50 -18.07 -2.82
N ARG A 253 -39.39 -17.90 -1.83
CA ARG A 253 -39.29 -16.86 -0.81
C ARG A 253 -38.02 -17.00 0.03
N ASN A 254 -37.70 -18.21 0.48
CA ASN A 254 -36.47 -18.47 1.24
C ASN A 254 -35.21 -18.20 0.41
N ASN A 255 -35.20 -18.63 -0.86
CA ASN A 255 -34.12 -18.35 -1.79
C ASN A 255 -33.94 -16.84 -2.04
N LEU A 256 -35.04 -16.10 -2.17
CA LEU A 256 -35.01 -14.64 -2.28
C LEU A 256 -34.38 -13.99 -1.05
N ASN A 257 -34.79 -14.40 0.15
CA ASN A 257 -34.24 -13.87 1.41
C ASN A 257 -32.72 -14.11 1.51
N VAL A 258 -32.25 -15.33 1.20
CA VAL A 258 -30.81 -15.66 1.20
C VAL A 258 -30.05 -14.84 0.15
N SER A 259 -30.62 -14.64 -1.03
CA SER A 259 -30.00 -13.80 -2.06
C SER A 259 -29.96 -12.32 -1.66
N GLU A 260 -30.98 -11.84 -0.95
CA GLU A 260 -31.02 -10.48 -0.41
C GLU A 260 -29.96 -10.26 0.68
N GLU A 261 -29.80 -11.20 1.61
CA GLU A 261 -28.75 -11.14 2.63
C GLU A 261 -27.35 -11.11 1.99
N LYS A 262 -27.09 -11.95 0.98
CA LYS A 262 -25.83 -11.92 0.21
C LYS A 262 -25.62 -10.59 -0.50
N ARG A 263 -26.68 -10.00 -1.07
CA ARG A 263 -26.63 -8.67 -1.70
C ARG A 263 -26.22 -7.61 -0.68
N GLU A 264 -26.80 -7.63 0.51
CA GLU A 264 -26.46 -6.68 1.58
C GLU A 264 -25.03 -6.86 2.11
N GLN A 265 -24.56 -8.10 2.24
CA GLN A 265 -23.18 -8.39 2.61
C GLN A 265 -22.20 -7.83 1.58
N ILE A 266 -22.44 -8.04 0.29
CA ILE A 266 -21.60 -7.49 -0.79
C ILE A 266 -21.64 -5.96 -0.77
N LEU A 267 -22.81 -5.35 -0.56
CA LEU A 267 -22.92 -3.89 -0.45
C LEU A 267 -22.11 -3.33 0.73
N TRP A 268 -22.13 -3.99 1.88
CA TRP A 268 -21.33 -3.60 3.04
C TRP A 268 -19.82 -3.70 2.74
N GLN A 269 -19.39 -4.82 2.14
CA GLN A 269 -17.99 -5.00 1.73
C GLN A 269 -17.54 -3.94 0.72
N ASN A 270 -18.38 -3.63 -0.28
CA ASN A 270 -18.09 -2.61 -1.27
C ASN A 270 -17.94 -1.23 -0.61
N ARG A 271 -18.83 -0.88 0.32
CA ARG A 271 -18.74 0.38 1.08
C ARG A 271 -17.48 0.48 1.92
N GLN A 272 -17.01 -0.65 2.45
CA GLN A 272 -15.75 -0.69 3.20
C GLN A 272 -14.54 -0.50 2.28
N LEU A 273 -14.49 -1.19 1.15
CA LEU A 273 -13.45 -1.02 0.13
C LEU A 273 -13.43 0.40 -0.44
N GLU A 274 -14.60 1.03 -0.60
CA GLU A 274 -14.71 2.41 -1.04
C GLU A 274 -14.05 3.39 -0.05
N LYS A 275 -14.26 3.19 1.26
CA LYS A 275 -13.59 3.98 2.31
C LYS A 275 -12.07 3.78 2.31
N GLU A 276 -11.61 2.54 2.16
CA GLU A 276 -10.18 2.23 2.07
C GLU A 276 -9.55 2.84 0.83
N ASN A 277 -10.23 2.78 -0.32
CA ASN A 277 -9.79 3.41 -1.55
C ASN A 277 -9.72 4.94 -1.41
N GLN A 278 -10.72 5.57 -0.81
CA GLN A 278 -10.68 7.00 -0.48
C GLN A 278 -9.51 7.36 0.44
N SER A 279 -9.25 6.56 1.48
CA SER A 279 -8.12 6.76 2.39
C SER A 279 -6.76 6.62 1.69
N LEU A 280 -6.60 5.60 0.84
CA LEU A 280 -5.40 5.40 0.04
C LEU A 280 -5.20 6.56 -0.94
N ASN A 281 -6.27 7.04 -1.57
CA ASN A 281 -6.21 8.18 -2.48
C ASN A 281 -5.71 9.44 -1.75
N ILE A 282 -6.21 9.73 -0.55
CA ILE A 282 -5.72 10.85 0.30
C ILE A 282 -4.23 10.68 0.63
N LYS A 283 -3.78 9.45 0.91
CA LYS A 283 -2.36 9.18 1.19
C LYS A 283 -1.49 9.40 -0.06
N VAL A 284 -1.96 8.97 -1.23
CA VAL A 284 -1.28 9.18 -2.51
C VAL A 284 -1.15 10.68 -2.79
N THR A 285 -2.21 11.47 -2.62
CA THR A 285 -2.15 12.93 -2.85
C THR A 285 -1.20 13.60 -1.85
N SER A 286 -1.22 13.21 -0.58
CA SER A 286 -0.29 13.76 0.43
C SER A 286 1.18 13.46 0.11
N LEU A 287 1.49 12.24 -0.33
CA LEU A 287 2.84 11.87 -0.76
C LEU A 287 3.26 12.61 -2.03
N GLN A 288 2.35 12.83 -2.98
CA GLN A 288 2.63 13.62 -4.17
C GLN A 288 2.97 15.08 -3.82
N GLU A 289 2.25 15.69 -2.87
CA GLU A 289 2.56 17.03 -2.36
C GLU A 289 3.93 17.09 -1.69
N GLU A 290 4.30 16.06 -0.91
CA GLU A 290 5.61 15.96 -0.29
C GLU A 290 6.74 15.82 -1.31
N ILE A 291 6.55 15.01 -2.36
CA ILE A 291 7.49 14.89 -3.47
C ILE A 291 7.71 16.24 -4.16
N ILE A 292 6.64 17.01 -4.39
CA ILE A 292 6.73 18.35 -4.99
C ILE A 292 7.52 19.29 -4.07
N ARG A 293 7.24 19.32 -2.76
CA ARG A 293 8.00 20.13 -1.79
C ARG A 293 9.48 19.76 -1.78
N ASN A 294 9.80 18.47 -1.67
CA ASN A 294 11.19 17.99 -1.65
C ASN A 294 11.94 18.32 -2.95
N SER A 295 11.25 18.27 -4.10
CA SER A 295 11.80 18.69 -5.39
C SER A 295 12.15 20.19 -5.40
N MET A 296 11.26 21.04 -4.87
CA MET A 296 11.53 22.47 -4.75
C MET A 296 12.73 22.77 -3.84
N ASP A 297 12.82 22.09 -2.68
CA ASP A 297 13.94 22.24 -1.75
C ASP A 297 15.26 21.79 -2.37
N THR A 298 15.25 20.65 -3.07
CA THR A 298 16.41 20.13 -3.80
C THR A 298 16.88 21.11 -4.87
N ASN A 299 15.95 21.69 -5.64
CA ASN A 299 16.26 22.73 -6.63
C ASN A 299 16.86 23.98 -5.98
N GLY A 300 16.35 24.39 -4.81
CA GLY A 300 16.90 25.51 -4.03
C GLY A 300 18.32 25.25 -3.56
N LEU A 301 18.58 24.05 -3.02
CA LEU A 301 19.92 23.62 -2.62
C LEU A 301 20.88 23.55 -3.81
N GLN A 302 20.44 23.03 -4.95
CA GLN A 302 21.27 22.95 -6.16
C GLN A 302 21.68 24.35 -6.65
N LYS A 303 20.76 25.33 -6.64
CA LYS A 303 21.09 26.74 -6.95
C LYS A 303 22.14 27.30 -6.00
N LYS A 304 22.01 27.04 -4.70
CA LYS A 304 22.98 27.48 -3.68
C LYS A 304 24.35 26.81 -3.86
N ILE A 305 24.39 25.53 -4.20
CA ILE A 305 25.64 24.81 -4.51
C ILE A 305 26.33 25.43 -5.73
N LEU A 306 25.59 25.74 -6.79
CA LEU A 306 26.13 26.39 -7.99
C LEU A 306 26.70 27.78 -7.68
N GLU A 307 25.99 28.58 -6.89
CA GLU A 307 26.46 29.91 -6.47
C GLU A 307 27.74 29.82 -5.63
N LEU A 308 27.78 28.92 -4.65
CA LEU A 308 28.97 28.68 -3.83
C LEU A 308 30.15 28.18 -4.68
N SER A 309 29.90 27.30 -5.65
CA SER A 309 30.93 26.80 -6.57
C SER A 309 31.50 27.94 -7.43
N LYS A 310 30.65 28.86 -7.90
CA LYS A 310 31.10 30.05 -8.65
C LYS A 310 31.97 30.96 -7.79
N ASN A 311 31.56 31.21 -6.55
CA ASN A 311 32.33 32.03 -5.61
C ASN A 311 33.67 31.39 -5.26
N ALA A 312 33.70 30.07 -5.05
CA ALA A 312 34.93 29.32 -4.80
C ALA A 312 35.92 29.43 -5.97
N ALA A 313 35.44 29.29 -7.21
CA ALA A 313 36.28 29.46 -8.40
C ALA A 313 36.85 30.89 -8.52
N GLN A 314 36.04 31.92 -8.21
CA GLN A 314 36.50 33.31 -8.20
C GLN A 314 37.59 33.54 -7.15
N LEU A 315 37.39 33.03 -5.92
CA LEU A 315 38.39 33.12 -4.86
C LEU A 315 39.68 32.37 -5.21
N GLN A 316 39.58 31.23 -5.90
CA GLN A 316 40.75 30.48 -6.38
C GLN A 316 41.56 31.29 -7.40
N ILE A 317 40.89 31.96 -8.34
CA ILE A 317 41.55 32.88 -9.30
C ILE A 317 42.23 34.02 -8.55
N GLN A 318 41.55 34.63 -7.59
CA GLN A 318 42.09 35.72 -6.79
C GLN A 318 43.32 35.29 -5.98
N ALA A 319 43.29 34.10 -5.37
CA ALA A 319 44.43 33.53 -4.66
C ALA A 319 45.65 33.35 -5.58
N HIS A 320 45.45 32.82 -6.80
CA HIS A 320 46.53 32.66 -7.77
C HIS A 320 47.14 34.01 -8.20
N ILE A 321 46.32 35.07 -8.35
CA ILE A 321 46.82 36.42 -8.67
C ILE A 321 47.71 36.95 -7.54
N TYR A 322 47.27 36.80 -6.28
CA TYR A 322 48.06 37.23 -5.13
C TYR A 322 49.35 36.42 -4.98
N GLU A 323 49.28 35.10 -5.18
CA GLU A 323 50.45 34.23 -5.15
C GLU A 323 51.50 34.66 -6.19
N SER A 324 51.09 34.89 -7.44
CA SER A 324 51.96 35.40 -8.50
C SER A 324 52.58 36.76 -8.13
N THR A 325 51.79 37.66 -7.54
CA THR A 325 52.27 38.97 -7.09
C THR A 325 53.31 38.86 -5.98
N VAL A 326 53.10 37.96 -5.01
CA VAL A 326 54.05 37.70 -3.93
C VAL A 326 55.35 37.10 -4.48
N VAL A 327 55.27 36.11 -5.38
CA VAL A 327 56.45 35.51 -6.02
C VAL A 327 57.27 36.57 -6.78
N ASN A 328 56.60 37.47 -7.50
CA ASN A 328 57.28 38.57 -8.20
C ASN A 328 57.97 39.55 -7.23
N LYS A 329 57.31 39.90 -6.11
CA LYS A 329 57.91 40.75 -5.07
C LYS A 329 59.10 40.05 -4.39
N GLU A 330 59.00 38.76 -4.11
CA GLU A 330 60.09 37.95 -3.55
C GLU A 330 61.31 37.92 -4.47
N ALA A 331 61.11 37.70 -5.78
CA ALA A 331 62.18 37.74 -6.77
C ALA A 331 62.87 39.13 -6.82
N SER A 332 62.09 40.21 -6.78
CA SER A 332 62.65 41.58 -6.71
C SER A 332 63.42 41.83 -5.41
N LEU A 333 62.94 41.31 -4.28
CA LEU A 333 63.63 41.41 -2.99
C LEU A 333 64.97 40.68 -3.01
N ILE A 334 65.00 39.44 -3.53
CA ILE A 334 66.23 38.64 -3.69
C ILE A 334 67.24 39.38 -4.57
N GLN A 335 66.80 39.99 -5.68
CA GLN A 335 67.68 40.78 -6.53
C GLN A 335 68.27 41.97 -5.78
N LYS A 336 67.45 42.74 -5.05
CA LYS A 336 67.94 43.86 -4.23
C LYS A 336 68.93 43.40 -3.17
N GLU A 337 68.72 42.23 -2.56
CA GLU A 337 69.67 41.67 -1.60
C GLU A 337 71.01 41.32 -2.25
N GLN A 338 70.99 40.81 -3.48
CA GLN A 338 72.21 40.54 -4.25
C GLN A 338 72.96 41.84 -4.59
N ASP A 339 72.25 42.87 -5.04
CA ASP A 339 72.83 44.19 -5.33
C ASP A 339 73.46 44.81 -4.08
N ILE A 340 72.82 44.66 -2.91
CA ILE A 340 73.37 45.09 -1.61
C ILE A 340 74.66 44.32 -1.27
N LYS A 341 74.72 43.01 -1.54
CA LYS A 341 75.94 42.20 -1.31
C LYS A 341 77.08 42.66 -2.21
N GLU A 342 76.80 42.95 -3.48
CA GLU A 342 77.79 43.50 -4.41
C GLU A 342 78.28 44.88 -3.96
N LEU A 343 77.37 45.79 -3.60
CA LEU A 343 77.74 47.11 -3.08
C LEU A 343 78.58 47.04 -1.80
N LYS A 344 78.31 46.08 -0.92
CA LYS A 344 79.15 45.85 0.27
C LYS A 344 80.57 45.42 -0.11
N LEU A 345 80.73 44.57 -1.13
CA LEU A 345 82.04 44.15 -1.61
C LEU A 345 82.81 45.35 -2.19
N THR A 346 82.18 46.18 -3.02
CA THR A 346 82.82 47.37 -3.60
C THR A 346 83.22 48.40 -2.53
N VAL A 347 82.42 48.57 -1.48
CA VAL A 347 82.79 49.41 -0.32
C VAL A 347 84.04 48.88 0.39
N VAL A 348 84.16 47.57 0.57
CA VAL A 348 85.35 46.95 1.18
C VAL A 348 86.59 47.16 0.30
N GLU A 349 86.46 46.98 -1.01
CA GLU A 349 87.54 47.25 -1.98
C GLU A 349 87.98 48.71 -1.95
N CYS A 350 87.05 49.66 -2.03
CA CYS A 350 87.33 51.09 -1.91
C CYS A 350 88.02 51.43 -0.58
N SER A 351 87.56 50.83 0.53
CA SER A 351 88.19 51.02 1.84
C SER A 351 89.65 50.53 1.84
N SER A 352 89.93 49.39 1.22
CA SER A 352 91.30 48.87 1.06
C SER A 352 92.18 49.80 0.22
N ILE A 353 91.64 50.37 -0.87
CA ILE A 353 92.35 51.35 -1.69
C ILE A 353 92.67 52.60 -0.86
N ILE A 354 91.69 53.10 -0.09
CA ILE A 354 91.88 54.26 0.80
C ILE A 354 92.98 53.99 1.83
N GLU A 355 92.99 52.82 2.48
CA GLU A 355 94.05 52.46 3.44
C GLU A 355 95.43 52.40 2.77
N THR A 356 95.51 51.83 1.56
CA THR A 356 96.77 51.75 0.79
C THR A 356 97.30 53.14 0.46
N LEU A 357 96.46 54.01 -0.09
CA LEU A 357 96.80 55.40 -0.40
C LEU A 357 97.19 56.18 0.86
N ARG A 358 96.53 55.93 1.99
CA ARG A 358 96.86 56.56 3.28
C ARG A 358 98.25 56.12 3.76
N ALA A 359 98.60 54.84 3.62
CA ALA A 359 99.92 54.33 3.96
C ALA A 359 101.02 54.91 3.06
N GLU A 360 100.78 55.01 1.75
CA GLU A 360 101.70 55.66 0.79
C GLU A 360 101.90 57.15 1.10
N LYS A 361 100.82 57.88 1.39
CA LYS A 361 100.90 59.28 1.84
C LYS A 361 101.78 59.41 3.10
N ASN A 362 101.59 58.53 4.09
CA ASN A 362 102.37 58.58 5.33
C ASN A 362 103.85 58.29 5.08
N LYS A 363 104.19 57.28 4.26
CA LYS A 363 105.58 57.01 3.84
C LYS A 363 106.23 58.20 3.14
N LEU A 364 105.49 58.86 2.25
CA LEU A 364 105.97 60.06 1.56
C LEU A 364 106.21 61.20 2.55
N LEU A 365 105.31 61.39 3.52
CA LEU A 365 105.43 62.41 4.57
C LEU A 365 106.65 62.15 5.46
N GLU A 366 106.90 60.91 5.86
CA GLU A 366 108.11 60.50 6.59
C GLU A 366 109.39 60.75 5.77
N SER A 367 109.39 60.42 4.47
CA SER A 367 110.52 60.71 3.58
C SER A 367 110.79 62.22 3.46
N ILE A 368 109.75 63.05 3.34
CA ILE A 368 109.88 64.51 3.34
C ILE A 368 110.46 65.02 4.67
N GLN A 369 109.97 64.52 5.81
CA GLN A 369 110.48 64.88 7.13
C GLN A 369 111.96 64.49 7.30
N HIS A 370 112.35 63.28 6.84
CA HIS A 370 113.74 62.83 6.86
C HIS A 370 114.64 63.75 6.02
N MET A 371 114.22 64.07 4.78
CA MET A 371 114.97 65.01 3.92
C MET A 371 115.10 66.40 4.57
N GLN A 372 114.04 66.90 5.22
CA GLN A 372 114.10 68.15 5.98
C GLN A 372 115.09 68.08 7.13
N GLN A 373 115.13 66.97 7.87
CA GLN A 373 116.06 66.75 8.97
C GLN A 373 117.52 66.69 8.48
N GLU A 374 117.79 66.04 7.33
CA GLU A 374 119.11 66.02 6.69
C GLU A 374 119.55 67.40 6.22
N LEU A 375 118.65 68.19 5.63
CA LEU A 375 118.91 69.58 5.24
C LEU A 375 119.29 70.45 6.45
N ILE A 376 118.57 70.29 7.57
CA ILE A 376 118.87 70.96 8.84
C ILE A 376 120.25 70.51 9.38
N SER A 377 120.57 69.19 9.32
CA SER A 377 121.84 68.63 9.81
C SER A 377 123.07 69.08 9.00
N ASN A 378 122.89 69.40 7.71
CA ASN A 378 123.97 69.86 6.81
C ASN A 378 124.22 71.38 6.88
N GLY A 379 123.67 72.09 7.88
CA GLY A 379 123.95 73.50 8.13
C GLY A 379 123.18 74.49 7.24
N LEU A 380 122.23 74.01 6.43
CA LEU A 380 121.36 74.84 5.59
C LEU A 380 120.05 75.10 6.33
N SER A 381 120.04 76.06 7.27
CA SER A 381 118.80 76.48 7.90
C SER A 381 117.95 77.32 6.92
N PHE A 382 116.99 76.68 6.26
CA PHE A 382 115.87 77.37 5.65
C PHE A 382 114.56 76.83 6.24
N PRO A 383 113.69 77.68 6.81
CA PRO A 383 112.35 77.30 7.21
C PRO A 383 111.50 77.12 5.95
N LEU A 384 111.66 76.00 5.25
CA LEU A 384 110.73 75.59 4.21
C LEU A 384 109.61 74.74 4.81
N LEU A 385 108.89 75.32 5.78
CA LEU A 385 107.47 75.01 5.91
C LEU A 385 106.71 76.30 6.13
N TYR A 386 106.34 76.88 4.99
CA TYR A 386 105.12 77.65 4.84
C TYR A 386 104.02 76.94 5.64
N LYS A 387 103.58 77.62 6.69
CA LYS A 387 102.59 77.19 7.66
C LYS A 387 101.29 76.88 6.93
N PHE A 388 101.10 75.65 6.48
CA PHE A 388 99.79 75.09 6.10
C PHE A 388 99.00 74.75 7.38
N ASN A 389 98.96 75.73 8.28
CA ASN A 389 98.11 75.80 9.47
C ASN A 389 97.33 77.12 9.36
N SER A 390 96.76 77.36 8.18
CA SER A 390 95.61 78.23 8.03
C SER A 390 94.43 77.30 8.01
N ASN A 391 93.70 77.26 9.11
CA ASN A 391 92.34 76.77 9.17
C ASN A 391 91.54 77.36 7.99
N PRO A 392 90.87 76.56 7.15
CA PRO A 392 89.48 76.78 6.84
C PRO A 392 88.73 75.81 7.76
N GLU A 393 87.95 76.25 8.74
CA GLU A 393 86.64 76.80 8.44
C GLU A 393 86.07 76.26 7.12
N GLY A 394 85.98 74.93 7.05
CA GLY A 394 85.32 74.16 6.02
C GLY A 394 84.20 73.36 6.69
N MET A 395 83.20 74.08 7.19
CA MET A 395 81.92 73.58 7.71
C MET A 395 81.06 72.90 6.63
N ASN A 396 81.66 72.21 5.66
CA ASN A 396 80.96 71.78 4.44
C ASN A 396 81.00 70.27 4.21
N THR A 397 81.51 69.44 5.13
CA THR A 397 81.53 67.96 4.91
C THR A 397 80.33 67.25 5.52
N LEU A 398 79.55 67.89 6.38
CA LEU A 398 78.22 67.37 6.76
C LEU A 398 77.11 68.21 6.14
N HIS A 399 77.28 69.53 6.03
CA HIS A 399 76.24 70.41 5.50
C HIS A 399 76.12 70.33 3.98
N CYS A 400 77.21 70.28 3.20
CA CYS A 400 77.10 70.02 1.76
C CYS A 400 76.74 68.55 1.46
N GLU A 401 77.11 67.59 2.31
CA GLU A 401 76.64 66.20 2.15
C GLU A 401 75.14 66.06 2.48
N LEU A 402 74.64 66.77 3.50
CA LEU A 402 73.21 66.83 3.83
C LEU A 402 72.41 67.60 2.78
N GLU A 403 72.96 68.68 2.23
CA GLU A 403 72.32 69.48 1.17
C GLU A 403 72.35 68.74 -0.19
N LEU A 404 73.36 67.91 -0.46
CA LEU A 404 73.39 66.95 -1.59
C LEU A 404 72.44 65.76 -1.39
N ALA A 405 72.24 65.30 -0.15
CA ALA A 405 71.24 64.29 0.19
C ALA A 405 69.80 64.84 0.16
N GLU A 406 69.60 66.13 0.51
CA GLU A 406 68.31 66.83 0.40
C GLU A 406 67.97 67.23 -1.05
N SER A 407 68.97 67.55 -1.88
CA SER A 407 68.79 67.91 -3.30
C SER A 407 68.78 66.71 -4.25
N SER A 408 69.01 65.49 -3.75
CA SER A 408 68.78 64.26 -4.52
C SER A 408 67.28 64.03 -4.72
N GLU A 409 66.78 64.57 -5.83
CA GLU A 409 65.38 64.51 -6.25
C GLU A 409 64.87 63.04 -6.33
N ILE A 410 65.77 62.08 -6.56
CA ILE A 410 65.47 60.64 -6.65
C ILE A 410 65.03 60.07 -5.28
N ILE A 411 65.74 60.39 -4.19
CA ILE A 411 65.43 59.85 -2.85
C ILE A 411 64.15 60.45 -2.27
N ARG A 412 63.89 61.74 -2.56
CA ARG A 412 62.68 62.43 -2.10
C ARG A 412 61.43 61.92 -2.82
N THR A 413 61.51 61.72 -4.15
CA THR A 413 60.40 61.21 -4.96
C THR A 413 60.07 59.74 -4.66
N GLU A 414 61.08 58.91 -4.36
CA GLU A 414 60.86 57.52 -3.92
C GLU A 414 60.24 57.44 -2.51
N ARG A 415 60.65 58.30 -1.57
CA ARG A 415 60.03 58.34 -0.23
C ARG A 415 58.59 58.85 -0.27
N THR A 416 58.30 59.92 -1.02
CA THR A 416 56.93 60.44 -1.14
C THR A 416 56.02 59.50 -1.93
N SER A 417 56.52 58.86 -3.00
CA SER A 417 55.73 57.88 -3.74
C SER A 417 55.44 56.61 -2.95
N LEU A 418 56.37 56.14 -2.11
CA LEU A 418 56.14 54.99 -1.23
C LEU A 418 55.09 55.31 -0.15
N ASP A 419 55.16 56.52 0.43
CA ASP A 419 54.22 57.00 1.45
C ASP A 419 52.81 57.21 0.87
N GLU A 420 52.70 57.85 -0.31
CA GLU A 420 51.43 58.03 -1.04
C GLU A 420 50.80 56.70 -1.48
N THR A 421 51.62 55.70 -1.86
CA THR A 421 51.13 54.38 -2.25
C THR A 421 50.62 53.60 -1.04
N LEU A 422 51.32 53.69 0.09
CA LEU A 422 50.91 53.08 1.35
C LEU A 422 49.59 53.68 1.87
N ASP A 423 49.47 55.01 1.86
CA ASP A 423 48.23 55.70 2.24
C ASP A 423 47.06 55.33 1.32
N ARG A 424 47.32 55.18 0.01
CA ARG A 424 46.30 54.75 -0.96
C ARG A 424 45.86 53.30 -0.77
N GLU A 425 46.78 52.40 -0.43
CA GLU A 425 46.46 50.99 -0.11
C GLU A 425 45.68 50.87 1.21
N VAL A 426 46.04 51.66 2.23
CA VAL A 426 45.30 51.73 3.51
C VAL A 426 43.89 52.26 3.31
N LEU A 427 43.71 53.30 2.48
CA LEU A 427 42.39 53.82 2.11
C LEU A 427 41.53 52.78 1.39
N LEU A 428 42.11 51.99 0.46
CA LEU A 428 41.39 50.92 -0.25
C LEU A 428 40.98 49.77 0.68
N LEU A 429 41.82 49.41 1.66
CA LEU A 429 41.51 48.41 2.69
C LEU A 429 40.38 48.87 3.61
N LEU A 430 40.38 50.14 4.01
CA LEU A 430 39.31 50.72 4.83
C LEU A 430 37.98 50.79 4.05
N GLN A 431 38.02 51.20 2.78
CA GLN A 431 36.83 51.33 1.93
C GLN A 431 36.17 49.97 1.60
N GLY A 432 36.96 48.89 1.51
CA GLY A 432 36.42 47.53 1.35
C GLY A 432 35.61 47.04 2.56
N SER A 433 35.96 47.48 3.77
CA SER A 433 35.25 47.11 5.01
C SER A 433 33.92 47.86 5.18
N GLU A 434 33.87 49.12 4.75
CA GLU A 434 32.66 49.96 4.83
C GLU A 434 31.56 49.48 3.86
N TYR A 435 31.93 49.13 2.62
CA TYR A 435 30.96 48.61 1.63
C TYR A 435 30.33 47.27 2.06
N ALA A 436 31.13 46.38 2.64
CA ALA A 436 30.63 45.12 3.20
C ALA A 436 29.73 45.35 4.43
N GLY A 437 30.10 46.32 5.29
CA GLY A 437 29.32 46.73 6.45
C GLY A 437 27.97 47.35 6.10
N GLU A 438 27.91 48.23 5.11
CA GLU A 438 26.65 48.86 4.65
C GLU A 438 25.71 47.86 3.98
N LYS A 439 26.26 46.92 3.19
CA LYS A 439 25.49 45.81 2.60
C LYS A 439 24.91 44.91 3.68
N PHE A 440 25.69 44.58 4.71
CA PHE A 440 25.22 43.80 5.86
C PHE A 440 24.14 44.55 6.66
N LYS A 441 24.33 45.85 6.91
CA LYS A 441 23.34 46.72 7.59
C LYS A 441 22.02 46.79 6.83
N THR A 442 22.08 46.84 5.50
CA THR A 442 20.89 46.83 4.62
C THR A 442 20.16 45.48 4.67
N ILE A 443 20.90 44.36 4.62
CA ILE A 443 20.32 43.01 4.75
C ILE A 443 19.66 42.82 6.11
N MET A 444 20.31 43.26 7.20
CA MET A 444 19.74 43.20 8.55
C MET A 444 18.48 44.06 8.69
N LYS A 445 18.46 45.26 8.09
CA LYS A 445 17.27 46.12 8.09
C LYS A 445 16.10 45.46 7.34
N ASN A 446 16.36 44.82 6.20
CA ASN A 446 15.34 44.11 5.42
C ASN A 446 14.79 42.87 6.16
N LEU A 447 15.63 42.14 6.89
CA LEU A 447 15.20 41.01 7.70
C LEU A 447 14.32 41.44 8.88
N VAL A 448 14.65 42.54 9.55
CA VAL A 448 13.84 43.10 10.64
C VAL A 448 12.52 43.66 10.12
N SER A 449 12.52 44.35 8.98
CA SER A 449 11.29 44.84 8.35
C SER A 449 10.41 43.71 7.82
N SER A 450 10.98 42.66 7.23
CA SER A 450 10.21 41.49 6.76
C SER A 450 9.54 40.71 7.89
N LYS A 451 10.09 40.78 9.11
CA LYS A 451 9.49 40.16 10.31
C LYS A 451 8.33 40.99 10.89
N ALA A 452 8.28 42.29 10.60
CA ALA A 452 7.21 43.18 11.03
C ALA A 452 5.96 43.13 10.12
N TYR A 453 6.03 42.51 8.94
CA TYR A 453 4.89 42.24 8.06
C TYR A 453 4.29 40.82 8.22
N MET A 454 4.78 40.06 9.20
CA MET A 454 4.37 38.67 9.49
C MET A 454 3.76 38.51 10.89
N VAL A 455 3.36 39.62 11.51
CA VAL A 455 2.45 39.72 12.66
C VAL A 455 1.29 40.58 12.23
#